data_AF-W4QK48-F1
#
_entry.id   AF-W4QK48-F1
#
_cell.length_a   1.000
_cell.length_b   1.000
_cell.length_c   1.000
_cell.angle_alpha   90.00
_cell.angle_beta   90.00
_cell.angle_gamma   90.00
#
_symmetry.space_group_name_H-M   'P 1'
#
loop_
_entity.id
_entity.type
_entity.pdbx_description
1 polymer ?
#
loop_
_entity_poly.entity_id
_entity_poly.type
_entity_poly.pdbx_seq_one_letter_code
_entity_poly.pdbx_strand_id
1 'polypeptide(L)' 'MEDRLIYYFQEYEHFAILISIGISIIVAVLGVIPSFFVTAANLIFFGFWMGTIISFVGEALGAS' A
#
# COMPACT_ATOMS: atom_id res chain seq x y z
N MET A 1 -8.24 11.48 27.09
CA MET A 1 -8.78 10.21 26.52
C MET A 1 -8.68 10.23 24.99
N GLU A 2 -8.76 11.40 24.36
CA GLU A 2 -8.55 11.60 22.91
C GLU A 2 -7.15 11.19 22.42
N ASP A 3 -6.08 11.40 23.19
CA ASP A 3 -4.71 11.09 22.76
C ASP A 3 -4.48 9.60 22.47
N ARG A 4 -5.17 8.71 23.19
CA ARG A 4 -5.05 7.26 22.96
C ARG A 4 -5.78 6.81 21.70
N LEU A 5 -6.87 7.49 21.33
CA LEU A 5 -7.59 7.19 20.09
C LEU A 5 -6.75 7.58 18.88
N ILE A 6 -6.11 8.75 18.91
CA ILE A 6 -5.22 9.20 17.84
C ILE A 6 -4.02 8.25 17.70
N TYR A 7 -3.41 7.84 18.82
CA TYR A 7 -2.32 6.86 18.81
C TYR A 7 -2.74 5.53 18.15
N TYR A 8 -3.89 4.97 18.53
CA TYR A 8 -4.35 3.72 17.90
C TYR A 8 -4.70 3.91 16.41
N PHE A 9 -5.32 5.02 16.02
CA PHE A 9 -5.63 5.30 14.61
C PHE A 9 -4.36 5.41 13.75
N GLN A 10 -3.31 6.07 14.26
CA GLN A 10 -2.01 6.14 13.58
C GLN A 10 -1.31 4.77 13.52
N GLU A 11 -1.40 3.97 14.58
CA GLU A 11 -0.81 2.63 14.61
C GLU A 11 -1.40 1.71 13.53
N TYR A 12 -2.74 1.76 13.31
CA TYR A 12 -3.39 0.98 12.25
C TYR A 12 -3.12 1.49 10.83
N GLU A 13 -2.84 2.79 10.67
CA GLU A 13 -2.47 3.37 9.36
C GLU A 13 -1.17 2.75 8.82
N HIS A 14 -0.20 2.48 9.69
CA HIS A 14 1.05 1.81 9.31
C HIS A 14 0.83 0.37 8.85
N PHE A 15 -0.15 -0.35 9.41
CA PHE A 15 -0.51 -1.69 8.93
C PHE A 15 -1.07 -1.65 7.51
N ALA A 16 -1.80 -0.60 7.13
CA ALA A 16 -2.33 -0.46 5.78
C ALA A 16 -1.21 -0.38 4.73
N ILE A 17 -0.09 0.28 5.06
CA ILE A 17 1.09 0.37 4.20
C ILE A 17 1.68 -1.03 3.97
N LEU A 18 1.89 -1.80 5.04
CA LEU A 18 2.45 -3.15 4.95
C LEU A 18 1.57 -4.09 4.12
N ILE A 19 0.24 -4.04 4.33
CA ILE A 19 -0.73 -4.83 3.57
C ILE A 19 -0.69 -4.44 2.08
N SER A 20 -0.65 -3.14 1.79
CA SER A 20 -0.60 -2.64 0.42
C SER A 20 0.66 -3.09 -0.32
N ILE A 21 1.82 -3.02 0.32
CA ILE A 21 3.08 -3.54 -0.24
C ILE A 21 2.96 -5.05 -0.50
N GLY A 22 2.42 -5.81 0.45
CA GLY A 22 2.21 -7.25 0.29
C GLY A 22 1.31 -7.60 -0.90
N ILE A 23 0.19 -6.90 -1.06
CA ILE A 23 -0.71 -7.09 -2.21
C ILE A 23 -0.01 -6.72 -3.52
N SER A 24 0.73 -5.60 -3.53
CA SER A 24 1.48 -5.15 -4.71
C SER A 24 2.52 -6.18 -5.15
N ILE A 25 3.23 -6.79 -4.20
CA ILE A 25 4.19 -7.89 -4.46
C ILE A 25 3.46 -9.11 -5.04
N ILE A 26 2.36 -9.55 -4.43
CA ILE A 26 1.59 -10.72 -4.91
C ILE A 26 1.13 -10.49 -6.35
N VAL A 27 0.58 -9.31 -6.65
CA VAL A 27 0.11 -8.96 -7.99
C VAL A 27 1.26 -8.93 -8.99
N ALA A 28 2.41 -8.36 -8.61
CA ALA A 28 3.60 -8.32 -9.46
C ALA A 28 4.18 -9.72 -9.75
N VAL A 29 4.27 -10.60 -8.73
CA VAL A 29 4.75 -11.98 -8.89
C VAL A 29 3.82 -12.82 -9.76
N LEU A 30 2.50 -12.65 -9.60
CA LEU A 30 1.53 -13.41 -10.37
C LEU A 30 1.55 -13.04 -11.85
N GLY A 31 1.83 -11.78 -12.20
CA GLY A 31 1.93 -11.32 -13.59
C GLY A 31 0.65 -11.42 -14.44
N VAL A 32 -0.43 -11.96 -13.89
CA VAL A 32 -1.74 -12.13 -14.57
C VAL A 32 -2.67 -10.94 -14.29
N ILE A 33 -2.55 -10.32 -13.12
CA ILE A 33 -3.41 -9.21 -12.69
C ILE A 33 -2.72 -7.89 -13.08
N PRO A 34 -3.41 -6.99 -13.81
CA PRO A 34 -2.84 -5.67 -14.12
C PRO A 34 -2.55 -4.87 -12.83
N SER A 35 -1.30 -4.45 -12.63
CA SER A 35 -0.87 -3.75 -11.40
C SER A 35 -1.51 -2.37 -11.22
N PHE A 36 -1.98 -1.75 -12.32
CA PHE A 36 -2.71 -0.48 -12.32
C PHE A 36 -3.88 -0.44 -11.31
N PHE A 37 -4.58 -1.57 -11.08
CA PHE A 37 -5.68 -1.60 -10.10
C PHE A 37 -5.19 -1.36 -8.68
N VAL A 38 -4.04 -1.95 -8.31
CA VAL A 38 -3.43 -1.77 -7.00
C VAL A 38 -2.88 -0.36 -6.86
N THR A 39 -2.22 0.15 -7.91
CA THR A 39 -1.73 1.53 -7.95
C THR A 39 -2.87 2.53 -7.76
N ALA A 40 -3.99 2.38 -8.49
CA ALA A 40 -5.15 3.26 -8.33
C ALA A 40 -5.74 3.20 -6.92
N ALA A 41 -5.85 2.01 -6.31
CA ALA A 41 -6.31 1.86 -4.93
C ALA A 41 -5.38 2.59 -3.95
N ASN A 42 -4.07 2.47 -4.13
CA ASN A 42 -3.08 3.15 -3.29
C ASN A 42 -3.13 4.67 -3.44
N LEU A 43 -3.33 5.19 -4.65
CA LEU A 43 -3.49 6.62 -4.90
C LEU A 43 -4.75 7.19 -4.23
N ILE A 44 -5.87 6.43 -4.25
CA ILE A 44 -7.12 6.85 -3.62
C ILE A 44 -7.00 6.80 -2.09
N PHE A 45 -6.35 5.77 -1.54
CA PHE A 45 -6.27 5.56 -0.09
C PHE A 45 -5.19 6.41 0.60
N PHE A 46 -3.97 6.43 0.05
CA PHE A 46 -2.81 7.13 0.66
C PHE A 46 -2.54 8.50 0.04
N GLY A 47 -3.28 8.88 -0.99
CA GLY A 47 -3.01 10.07 -1.79
C GLY A 47 -1.93 9.85 -2.85
N PHE A 48 -1.77 10.84 -3.73
CA PHE A 48 -0.95 10.70 -4.94
C PHE A 48 0.50 10.29 -4.66
N TRP A 49 1.23 11.04 -3.84
CA TRP A 49 2.66 10.81 -3.62
C TRP A 49 2.93 9.53 -2.82
N MET A 50 2.26 9.36 -1.68
CA MET A 50 2.47 8.20 -0.82
C MET A 50 1.98 6.91 -1.50
N GLY A 51 0.81 6.95 -2.15
CA GLY A 51 0.29 5.83 -2.91
C GLY A 51 1.20 5.42 -4.07
N THR A 52 1.82 6.39 -4.76
CA THR A 52 2.80 6.11 -5.83
C THR A 52 4.05 5.42 -5.27
N ILE A 53 4.63 5.94 -4.17
CA ILE A 53 5.82 5.35 -3.55
C ILE A 53 5.54 3.92 -3.07
N ILE A 54 4.42 3.70 -2.36
CA ILE A 54 4.02 2.38 -1.87
C ILE A 54 3.88 1.38 -3.02
N SER A 55 3.20 1.79 -4.09
CA SER A 55 3.00 0.92 -5.27
C SER A 55 4.32 0.58 -5.95
N PHE A 56 5.19 1.59 -6.14
CA PHE A 56 6.49 1.40 -6.77
C PHE A 56 7.40 0.44 -5.96
N VAL A 57 7.42 0.59 -4.63
CA VAL A 57 8.18 -0.30 -3.75
C VAL A 57 7.65 -1.73 -3.84
N GLY A 58 6.32 -1.92 -3.79
CA GLY A 58 5.72 -3.24 -3.89
C GLY A 58 5.96 -3.92 -5.24
N GLU A 59 5.84 -3.17 -6.34
CA GLU A 59 6.14 -3.67 -7.69
C GLU A 59 7.62 -4.00 -7.87
N ALA A 60 8.53 -3.14 -7.41
CA ALA A 60 9.98 -3.37 -7.50
C ALA A 60 10.41 -4.63 -6.73
N LEU A 61 9.82 -4.85 -5.54
CA LEU A 61 10.08 -6.05 -4.73
C LEU A 61 9.47 -7.32 -5.33
N GLY A 62 8.30 -7.22 -5.98
CA GLY A 62 7.65 -8.39 -6.59
C GLY A 62 8.15 -8.75 -7.99
N ALA A 63 8.77 -7.82 -8.72
CA ALA A 63 9.34 -8.03 -10.05
C ALA A 63 10.81 -8.50 -10.03
N SER A 64 11.31 -8.91 -8.85
CA SER A 64 12.68 -9.40 -8.62
C SER A 64 12.88 -10.86 -9.05
#